data_AF-A0A967UFB8-F1
#
_entry.id   AF-A0A967UFB8-F1
#
_cell.length_a   1.000
_cell.length_b   1.000
_cell.length_c   1.000
_cell.angle_alpha   90.00
_cell.angle_beta   90.00
_cell.angle_gamma   90.00
#
_symmetry.space_group_name_H-M   'P 1'
#
loop_
_entity.id
_entity.type
_entity.pdbx_description
1 polymer ?
#
loop_
_entity_poly.entity_id
_entity_poly.type
_entity_poly.pdbx_seq_one_letter_code
_entity_poly.pdbx_strand_id
1 'polypeptide(L)'
;MIVVDTNLIAYLWIAGEFTEQAEKVLQADAGWLAPLLWRSEFRNVLTGYYRRGKLSLTNILEIMENAEVQMREREFLVSSHSVMQL
;
A
#
# COMPACT_ATOMS: atom_id res chain seq x y z
N MET A 1 10.15 0.70 13.17
CA MET A 1 9.53 -0.49 12.56
C MET A 1 8.03 -0.28 12.54
N ILE A 2 7.48 0.10 11.40
CA ILE A 2 6.04 0.36 11.22
C ILE A 2 5.45 -0.72 10.31
N VAL A 3 4.40 -1.40 10.78
CA VAL A 3 3.56 -2.30 9.97
C VAL A 3 2.39 -1.49 9.44
N VAL A 4 2.18 -1.52 8.12
CA VAL A 4 1.17 -0.69 7.44
C VAL A 4 0.06 -1.55 6.85
N ASP A 5 -1.14 -0.97 6.77
CA ASP A 5 -2.25 -1.53 6.01
C ASP A 5 -2.23 -1.00 4.56
N THR A 6 -3.11 -1.54 3.72
CA THR A 6 -3.24 -1.10 2.33
C THR A 6 -3.72 0.35 2.20
N ASN A 7 -4.48 0.86 3.16
CA ASN A 7 -4.97 2.24 3.10
C ASN A 7 -3.83 3.24 3.22
N LEU A 8 -2.89 3.01 4.15
CA LEU A 8 -1.72 3.86 4.29
C LEU A 8 -0.83 3.82 3.04
N ILE A 9 -0.64 2.65 2.42
CA ILE A 9 0.02 2.52 1.12
C ILE A 9 -0.74 3.34 0.06
N ALA A 10 -2.07 3.26 0.03
CA ALA A 10 -2.88 4.00 -0.93
C ALA A 10 -2.80 5.52 -0.73
N TYR A 11 -2.79 6.01 0.50
CA TYR A 11 -2.67 7.44 0.79
C TYR A 11 -1.30 8.01 0.43
N LEU A 12 -0.25 7.18 0.45
CA LEU A 12 1.08 7.57 -0.02
C LEU A 12 1.10 7.73 -1.55
N TRP A 13 0.51 6.79 -2.28
CA TRP A 13 0.64 6.73 -3.74
C TRP A 13 -0.48 7.40 -4.52
N ILE A 14 -1.61 7.71 -3.88
CA ILE A 14 -2.76 8.37 -4.49
C ILE A 14 -3.03 9.65 -3.73
N ALA A 15 -2.78 10.79 -4.37
CA ALA A 15 -2.99 12.10 -3.77
C ALA A 15 -4.43 12.27 -3.27
N GLY A 16 -4.57 12.68 -2.01
CA GLY A 16 -5.85 12.84 -1.34
C GLY A 16 -5.71 13.50 0.02
N GLU A 17 -6.78 13.41 0.81
CA GLU A 17 -6.90 14.08 2.12
C GLU A 17 -5.80 13.70 3.11
N PHE A 18 -5.32 12.45 3.06
CA PHE A 18 -4.36 11.90 4.04
C PHE A 18 -2.92 11.76 3.50
N THR A 19 -2.61 12.37 2.35
CA THR A 19 -1.27 12.23 1.74
C THR A 19 -0.17 12.79 2.64
N GLU A 20 -0.36 13.97 3.23
CA GLU A 20 0.64 14.58 4.12
C GLU A 20 0.93 13.71 5.35
N GLN A 21 -0.10 13.04 5.87
CA GLN A 21 0.02 12.13 7.00
C GLN A 21 0.76 10.87 6.59
N ALA A 22 0.47 10.29 5.43
CA ALA A 22 1.19 9.13 4.90
C ALA A 22 2.68 9.43 4.67
N GLU A 23 2.99 10.60 4.12
CA GLU A 23 4.37 11.08 3.95
C GLU A 23 5.09 11.25 5.29
N LYS A 24 4.43 11.77 6.32
CA LYS A 24 5.00 11.85 7.68
C LYS A 24 5.31 10.48 8.26
N VAL A 25 4.45 9.48 8.03
CA VAL A 25 4.72 8.10 8.46
C VAL A 25 5.91 7.52 7.70
N LEU A 26 6.05 7.82 6.41
CA LEU A 26 7.20 7.38 5.60
C LEU A 26 8.50 8.05 6.07
N GLN A 27 8.45 9.32 6.45
CA GLN A 27 9.60 10.04 7.02
C GLN A 27 10.01 9.48 8.39
N ALA A 28 9.03 9.06 9.20
CA ALA A 28 9.31 8.46 10.51
C ALA A 28 9.94 7.08 10.39
N ASP A 29 9.53 6.29 9.40
CA ASP A 29 10.13 5.00 9.07
C ASP A 29 9.91 4.70 7.59
N ALA A 30 10.97 4.77 6.78
CA ALA A 30 10.87 4.43 5.35
C ALA A 30 10.70 2.93 5.11
N GLY A 31 10.92 2.12 6.15
CA GLY A 31 11.04 0.69 6.09
C GLY A 31 9.76 -0.08 6.40
N TRP A 32 8.64 0.33 5.79
CA TRP A 32 7.32 -0.25 6.05
C TRP A 32 7.28 -1.76 5.81
N LEU A 33 6.55 -2.45 6.69
CA LEU A 33 6.27 -3.89 6.60
C LEU A 33 4.77 -4.08 6.34
N ALA A 34 4.38 -5.08 5.56
CA ALA A 34 2.97 -5.41 5.38
C ALA A 34 2.72 -6.90 5.16
N PRO A 35 1.53 -7.43 5.53
CA PRO A 35 1.09 -8.75 5.07
C PRO A 35 0.96 -8.77 3.55
N LEU A 36 1.37 -9.87 2.90
CA LEU A 36 1.41 -10.03 1.43
C LEU A 36 0.07 -9.71 0.72
N LEU A 37 -1.04 -9.81 1.44
CA LEU A 37 -2.39 -9.47 0.97
C LEU A 37 -2.50 -8.03 0.42
N TRP A 38 -1.64 -7.12 0.87
CA TRP A 38 -1.65 -5.72 0.46
C TRP A 38 -1.63 -5.55 -1.07
N ARG A 39 -0.91 -6.41 -1.81
CA ARG A 39 -0.83 -6.33 -3.28
C ARG A 39 -2.20 -6.49 -3.94
N SER A 40 -2.98 -7.47 -3.48
CA SER A 40 -4.32 -7.71 -4.04
C SER A 40 -5.30 -6.61 -3.66
N GLU A 41 -5.23 -6.12 -2.42
CA GLU A 41 -6.09 -5.03 -1.96
C GLU A 41 -5.77 -3.73 -2.69
N PHE A 42 -4.49 -3.41 -2.87
CA PHE A 42 -4.06 -2.20 -3.55
C PHE A 42 -4.44 -2.22 -5.04
N ARG A 43 -4.28 -3.35 -5.72
CA ARG A 43 -4.81 -3.53 -7.09
C ARG A 43 -6.31 -3.30 -7.17
N ASN A 44 -7.08 -3.76 -6.18
CA ASN A 44 -8.52 -3.51 -6.13
C ASN A 44 -8.83 -2.02 -5.98
N VAL A 45 -8.10 -1.31 -5.11
CA VAL A 45 -8.20 0.15 -4.96
C VAL A 45 -7.91 0.85 -6.31
N LEU A 46 -6.77 0.57 -6.94
CA LEU A 46 -6.37 1.16 -8.22
C LEU A 46 -7.38 0.87 -9.35
N THR A 47 -7.89 -0.37 -9.40
CA THR A 47 -8.95 -0.76 -10.34
C THR A 47 -10.21 0.08 -10.14
N GLY A 48 -10.55 0.40 -8.89
CA GLY A 48 -11.64 1.32 -8.58
C GLY A 48 -11.42 2.71 -9.18
N TYR A 49 -10.21 3.27 -9.08
CA TYR A 49 -9.89 4.57 -9.68
C TYR A 49 -9.93 4.54 -11.21
N TYR A 50 -9.43 3.46 -11.82
CA TYR A 50 -9.50 3.25 -13.26
C TYR A 50 -10.94 3.18 -13.77
N ARG A 51 -11.79 2.36 -13.13
CA ARG A 51 -13.22 2.20 -13.50
C ARG A 51 -14.01 3.51 -13.39
N ARG A 52 -13.62 4.41 -12.49
CA ARG A 52 -14.23 5.75 -12.31
C ARG A 52 -13.63 6.81 -13.24
N GLY A 53 -12.70 6.44 -14.13
CA GLY A 53 -12.02 7.37 -15.03
C GLY A 53 -11.14 8.40 -14.31
N LYS A 54 -10.71 8.11 -13.07
CA LYS A 54 -9.89 9.02 -12.26
C LYS A 54 -8.39 8.86 -12.52
N LEU A 55 -7.97 7.66 -12.93
CA LEU A 55 -6.59 7.36 -13.31
C LEU A 55 -6.60 6.57 -14.62
N SER A 56 -5.59 6.79 -15.47
CA SER A 56 -5.38 6.00 -16.68
C SER A 56 -4.79 4.63 -16.35
N LEU A 57 -4.86 3.69 -17.31
CA LEU A 57 -4.20 2.38 -17.17
C LEU A 57 -2.68 2.55 -16.95
N THR A 58 -2.06 3.49 -17.66
CA THR A 58 -0.62 3.78 -17.50
C THR A 58 -0.32 4.25 -16.08
N ASN A 59 -1.12 5.17 -15.52
CA ASN A 59 -0.88 5.67 -14.16
C ASN A 59 -1.07 4.58 -13.10
N ILE A 60 -2.08 3.70 -13.23
CA ILE A 60 -2.26 2.64 -12.23
C ILE A 60 -1.10 1.62 -12.26
N LEU A 61 -0.53 1.34 -13.44
CA LEU A 61 0.60 0.42 -13.57
C LEU A 61 1.87 1.02 -12.98
N GLU A 62 2.15 2.29 -13.28
CA GLU A 62 3.28 3.03 -12.72
C GLU A 62 3.19 3.14 -11.19
N ILE A 63 2.01 3.48 -10.66
CA ILE A 63 1.77 3.51 -9.21
C ILE A 63 2.00 2.14 -8.57
N MET A 64 1.48 1.07 -9.18
CA MET A 64 1.64 -0.29 -8.67
C MET A 64 3.13 -0.69 -8.63
N GLU A 65 3.87 -0.45 -9.72
CA GLU A 65 5.29 -0.78 -9.80
C GLU A 65 6.10 -0.05 -8.73
N ASN A 66 5.86 1.24 -8.54
CA ASN A 66 6.54 2.02 -7.52
C ASN A 66 6.22 1.56 -6.10
N ALA A 67 4.95 1.20 -5.81
CA ALA A 67 4.58 0.62 -4.53
C ALA A 67 5.24 -0.75 -4.29
N GLU A 68 5.34 -1.59 -5.31
CA GLU A 68 6.05 -2.88 -5.21
C GLU A 68 7.55 -2.71 -4.98
N VAL A 69 8.17 -1.70 -5.58
CA VAL A 69 9.57 -1.35 -5.31
C VAL A 69 9.75 -0.88 -3.87
N GLN A 70 8.86 -0.03 -3.36
CA GLN A 70 8.93 0.49 -1.99
C GLN A 70 8.74 -0.62 -0.93
N MET A 71 7.90 -1.61 -1.21
CA MET A 71 7.59 -2.72 -0.30
C MET A 71 8.46 -3.98 -0.52
N ARG A 72 9.40 -3.94 -1.47
CA ARG A 72 10.23 -5.10 -1.84
C ARG A 72 10.94 -5.69 -0.62
N GLU A 73 10.89 -7.02 -0.49
CA GLU A 73 11.47 -7.80 0.63
C GLU A 73 10.90 -7.49 2.02
N ARG A 74 9.82 -6.70 2.09
CA ARG A 74 9.15 -6.27 3.33
C ARG A 74 7.70 -6.72 3.40
N GLU A 75 7.39 -7.78 2.66
CA GLU A 75 6.07 -8.38 2.55
C GLU A 75 6.09 -9.80 3.13
N PHE A 76 5.11 -10.12 3.99
CA PHE A 76 5.13 -11.35 4.79
C PHE A 76 3.85 -12.14 4.65
N LEU A 77 3.98 -13.46 4.57
CA LEU A 77 2.86 -14.37 4.81
C LEU A 77 2.62 -14.44 6.32
N VAL A 78 1.41 -14.09 6.74
CA VAL A 78 1.02 -14.04 8.15
C VAL A 78 -0.03 -15.11 8.43
N SER A 79 0.23 -15.96 9.44
CA SER A 79 -0.71 -17.00 9.87
C SER A 79 -1.76 -16.43 10.80
N SER A 80 -3.04 -16.65 10.49
CA SER A 80 -4.15 -16.28 11.38
C SER A 80 -4.02 -16.95 12.74
N HIS A 81 -3.61 -18.22 12.79
CA HIS A 81 -3.43 -18.95 14.05
C HIS A 81 -2.36 -18.29 14.93
N SER A 82 -1.21 -17.91 14.35
CA SER A 82 -0.14 -17.25 15.10
C SER A 82 -0.57 -15.87 15.61
N VAL A 83 -1.31 -15.10 14.82
CA VAL A 83 -1.82 -13.78 15.23
C VAL A 83 -2.88 -13.88 16.31
N MET A 84 -3.79 -14.85 16.22
CA MET A 84 -4.88 -15.04 17.19
C MET A 84 -4.41 -15.60 18.55
N GLN A 85 -3.13 -15.98 18.67
CA GLN A 85 -2.53 -16.47 19.91
C GLN A 85 -1.70 -15.40 20.66
N LEU A 86 -1.58 -14.19 20.11
CA LEU A 86 -0.95 -13.03 20.76
C LEU A 86 -1.93 -12.33 21.71
#